data_AF-A0A2I0XH23-F1
#
_entry.id   AF-A0A2I0XH23-F1
#
_cell.length_a   1.000
_cell.length_b   1.000
_cell.length_c   1.000
_cell.angle_alpha   90.00
_cell.angle_beta   90.00
_cell.angle_gamma   90.00
#
_symmetry.space_group_name_H-M   'P 1'
#
loop_
_entity.id
_entity.type
_entity.pdbx_description
1 polymer ?
#
loop_
_entity_poly.entity_id
_entity_poly.type
_entity_poly.pdbx_seq_one_letter_code
_entity_poly.pdbx_strand_id
1 'polypeptide(L)' 'MGKPKDGGASATWEQDVKMIFCDLCIREIELGNRLTTHFNKEGWLNLMKNFSEKTRREYDKVQLKNKWHQLKKD' A
#
# COMPACT_ATOMS: atom_id res chain seq x y z
N MET A 1 -30.42 13.99 -5.35
CA MET A 1 -29.68 12.74 -5.08
C MET A 1 -28.83 12.37 -6.30
N GLY A 2 -27.52 12.60 -6.26
CA GLY A 2 -26.60 12.02 -7.25
C GLY A 2 -26.00 10.75 -6.65
N LYS A 3 -26.51 9.59 -7.04
CA LYS A 3 -25.76 8.33 -6.86
C LYS A 3 -24.86 8.17 -8.09
N PRO A 4 -23.53 8.19 -7.97
CA PRO A 4 -22.70 7.59 -8.99
C PRO A 4 -22.62 6.09 -8.77
N LYS A 5 -23.08 5.36 -9.80
CA LYS A 5 -22.67 4.01 -10.14
C LYS A 5 -21.26 4.09 -10.72
N ASP A 6 -20.37 3.15 -10.40
CA ASP A 6 -19.73 2.25 -11.38
C ASP A 6 -18.47 1.55 -10.80
N GLY A 7 -18.30 0.26 -11.16
CA GLY A 7 -17.00 -0.42 -11.20
C GLY A 7 -16.41 -0.88 -9.86
N GLY A 8 -16.20 -2.20 -9.70
CA GLY A 8 -15.67 -2.84 -8.49
C GLY A 8 -14.63 -2.01 -7.75
N ALA A 9 -14.91 -1.70 -6.48
CA ALA A 9 -14.27 -0.66 -5.68
C ALA A 9 -12.76 -0.56 -5.93
N SER A 10 -12.38 0.39 -6.79
CA SER A 10 -10.98 0.78 -6.95
C SER A 10 -10.52 1.31 -5.60
N ALA A 11 -9.44 0.71 -5.08
CA ALA A 11 -8.92 1.04 -3.76
C ALA A 11 -8.73 2.55 -3.64
N THR A 12 -9.48 3.22 -2.75
CA THR A 12 -9.40 4.68 -2.60
C THR A 12 -8.08 5.05 -1.94
N TRP A 13 -7.09 5.45 -2.73
CA TRP A 13 -5.80 5.92 -2.24
C TRP A 13 -5.87 7.42 -1.94
N GLU A 14 -6.47 7.77 -0.81
CA GLU A 14 -6.44 9.12 -0.26
C GLU A 14 -5.01 9.55 0.07
N GLN A 15 -4.80 10.87 0.19
CA GLN A 15 -3.48 11.42 0.42
C GLN A 15 -2.88 10.91 1.74
N ASP A 16 -3.68 10.84 2.80
CA ASP A 16 -3.30 10.24 4.08
C ASP A 16 -2.91 8.76 3.95
N VAL A 17 -3.71 7.98 3.22
CA VAL A 17 -3.45 6.55 2.97
C VAL A 17 -2.16 6.36 2.17
N LYS A 18 -1.91 7.21 1.18
CA LYS A 18 -0.66 7.20 0.40
C LYS A 18 0.54 7.58 1.26
N MET A 19 0.42 8.57 2.14
CA MET A 19 1.49 8.97 3.06
C MET A 19 1.80 7.84 4.03
N ILE A 20 0.80 7.20 4.62
CA ILE A 20 0.99 6.04 5.50
C ILE A 20 1.66 4.89 4.73
N PHE A 21 1.23 4.60 3.50
CA PHE A 21 1.87 3.57 2.69
C PHE A 21 3.35 3.89 2.41
N CYS A 22 3.67 5.15 2.08
CA CYS A 22 5.03 5.60 1.82
C CYS A 22 5.91 5.51 3.08
N ASP A 23 5.40 5.96 4.23
CA ASP A 23 6.07 5.88 5.54
C ASP A 23 6.39 4.42 5.90
N LEU A 24 5.42 3.52 5.74
CA LEU A 24 5.62 2.09 5.97
C LEU A 24 6.63 1.48 4.97
N CYS A 25 6.59 1.91 3.71
CA CYS A 25 7.57 1.48 2.72
C CYS A 25 8.98 1.91 3.12
N ILE A 26 9.18 3.17 3.53
CA ILE A 26 10.49 3.70 3.97
C ILE A 26 10.98 2.92 5.18
N ARG A 27 10.12 2.69 6.17
CA ARG A 27 10.47 1.94 7.38
C ARG A 27 10.92 0.51 7.08
N GLU A 28 10.23 -0.20 6.18
CA GLU A 28 10.64 -1.55 5.77
C GLU A 28 11.95 -1.53 4.95
N ILE A 29 12.22 -0.46 4.20
CA ILE A 29 13.51 -0.27 3.52
C ILE A 29 14.63 -0.08 4.55
N GLU A 30 14.42 0.75 5.56
CA GLU A 30 15.39 1.00 6.64
C GLU A 30 15.67 -0.26 7.47
N LEU A 31 14.66 -1.12 7.67
CA LEU A 31 14.83 -2.42 8.33
C LEU A 31 15.61 -3.44 7.49
N GLY A 32 15.98 -3.12 6.25
CA GLY A 32 16.69 -4.03 5.35
C GLY A 32 15.78 -5.09 4.70
N ASN A 33 14.45 -4.96 4.82
CA ASN A 33 13.49 -5.87 4.20
C ASN A 33 13.31 -5.63 2.69
N ARG A 34 14.08 -4.69 2.12
CA ARG A 34 14.20 -4.46 0.68
C ARG A 34 15.44 -5.15 0.14
N LEU A 35 15.24 -6.25 -0.60
CA LEU A 35 16.34 -7.01 -1.21
C LEU A 35 17.05 -6.22 -2.33
N THR A 36 16.29 -5.51 -3.18
CA THR A 36 16.84 -4.69 -4.28
C THR A 36 15.86 -3.59 -4.70
N THR A 37 14.76 -3.99 -5.33
CA THR A 37 13.73 -3.07 -5.87
C THR A 37 12.30 -3.46 -5.44
N HIS A 38 12.19 -4.49 -4.60
CA HIS A 38 10.96 -5.02 -4.04
C HIS A 38 11.20 -5.44 -2.59
N PHE A 39 10.12 -5.41 -1.79
CA PHE A 39 10.11 -6.00 -0.46
C PHE A 39 10.16 -7.53 -0.53
N ASN A 40 10.86 -8.14 0.42
CA ASN A 40 10.83 -9.58 0.65
C ASN A 40 9.43 -10.01 1.16
N LYS A 41 9.24 -11.32 1.35
CA LYS A 41 7.93 -11.86 1.77
C LYS A 41 7.50 -11.32 3.14
N GLU A 42 8.44 -11.15 4.05
CA GLU A 42 8.22 -10.58 5.39
C GLU A 42 7.87 -9.09 5.32
N GLY A 43 8.58 -8.30 4.53
CA GLY A 43 8.31 -6.88 4.33
C GLY A 43 6.92 -6.64 3.76
N TRP A 44 6.44 -7.49 2.84
CA TRP A 44 5.05 -7.42 2.38
C TRP A 44 4.04 -7.77 3.46
N LEU A 45 4.33 -8.74 4.33
CA LEU A 45 3.46 -9.12 5.43
C LEU A 45 3.39 -8.02 6.50
N ASN A 46 4.54 -7.48 6.89
CA ASN A 46 4.65 -6.37 7.83
C ASN A 46 3.96 -5.13 7.28
N LEU A 47 4.20 -4.80 6.02
CA LEU A 47 3.56 -3.67 5.37
C LEU A 47 2.04 -3.86 5.31
N MET A 48 1.52 -5.03 4.92
CA MET A 48 0.08 -5.31 4.95
C MET A 48 -0.51 -5.14 6.35
N LYS A 49 0.12 -5.73 7.36
CA LYS A 49 -0.35 -5.70 8.73
C LYS A 49 -0.37 -4.29 9.29
N ASN A 50 0.76 -3.57 9.20
CA ASN A 50 0.88 -2.20 9.67
C ASN A 50 -0.03 -1.24 8.89
N PHE A 51 -0.18 -1.47 7.58
CA PHE A 51 -1.04 -0.63 6.75
C PHE A 51 -2.52 -0.81 7.10
N SER A 52 -2.99 -2.06 7.26
CA SER A 52 -4.35 -2.32 7.70
C SER A 52 -4.62 -1.78 9.11
N GLU A 53 -3.65 -1.89 10.01
CA GLU A 53 -3.74 -1.36 11.38
C GLU A 53 -3.83 0.18 11.40
N LYS A 54 -2.97 0.88 10.62
CA LYS A 54 -2.93 2.34 10.57
C LYS A 54 -4.09 2.96 9.80
N THR A 55 -4.45 2.38 8.66
CA THR A 55 -5.52 2.93 7.81
C THR A 55 -6.90 2.45 8.22
N ARG A 56 -6.99 1.41 9.06
CA ARG A 56 -8.22 0.69 9.41
C ARG A 56 -8.99 0.21 8.18
N ARG A 57 -8.27 -0.02 7.07
CA ARG A 57 -8.83 -0.49 5.81
C ARG A 57 -8.24 -1.84 5.45
N GLU A 58 -9.10 -2.69 4.91
CA GLU A 58 -8.68 -3.95 4.31
C GLU A 58 -8.32 -3.69 2.86
N TYR A 59 -7.02 -3.68 2.58
CA TYR A 59 -6.51 -3.70 1.22
C TYR A 59 -5.91 -5.07 0.92
N ASP A 60 -6.20 -5.58 -0.26
CA ASP A 60 -5.61 -6.82 -0.73
C ASP A 60 -4.14 -6.61 -1.11
N LYS A 61 -3.36 -7.69 -1.02
CA LYS A 61 -1.94 -7.70 -1.38
C LYS A 61 -1.72 -7.20 -2.80
N VAL A 62 -2.64 -7.54 -3.71
CA VAL A 62 -2.61 -7.11 -5.11
C VAL A 62 -2.72 -5.59 -5.22
N GLN A 63 -3.58 -4.95 -4.42
CA GLN A 63 -3.76 -3.49 -4.43
C GLN A 63 -2.49 -2.77 -3.96
N LEU A 64 -1.87 -3.26 -2.87
CA LEU A 64 -0.62 -2.71 -2.33
C LEU A 64 0.54 -2.89 -3.31
N LYS A 65 0.65 -4.05 -3.95
CA LYS A 65 1.66 -4.32 -4.99
C LYS A 65 1.48 -3.41 -6.20
N ASN A 66 0.25 -3.24 -6.66
CA ASN A 66 -0.04 -2.35 -7.78
C ASN A 66 0.36 -0.92 -7.43
N LYS A 67 0.06 -0.46 -6.21
CA LYS A 67 0.44 0.88 -5.76
C LYS A 67 1.96 1.06 -5.68
N TRP A 68 2.68 0.09 -5.14
CA TRP A 68 4.15 0.09 -5.15
C TRP A 68 4.72 0.16 -6.57
N HIS A 69 4.16 -0.60 -7.51
CA HIS A 69 4.62 -0.56 -8.90
C HIS A 69 4.37 0.82 -9.55
N GLN A 70 3.25 1.47 -9.24
CA GLN A 70 2.99 2.84 -9.68
C GLN A 70 3.98 3.84 -9.08
N LEU A 71 4.31 3.72 -7.79
CA LEU A 71 5.27 4.61 -7.13
C LEU A 71 6.71 4.47 -7.64
N LYS A 72 7.05 3.34 -8.28
CA LYS A 72 8.36 3.13 -8.93
C LYS A 72 8.46 3.71 -10.34
N LYS A 73 7.33 4.09 -10.94
CA LYS A 73 7.27 4.61 -12.32
C LYS A 73 7.23 6.13 -12.39
N ASP A 74 7.08 6.79 -11.25
CA ASP A 74 7.26 8.23 -11.07
C ASP A 74 8.73 8.51 -10.70
#